data_AF-A0A8B5WZ55-F1
#
_entry.id   AF-A0A8B5WZ55-F1
#
_cell.length_a   1.000
_cell.length_b   1.000
_cell.length_c   1.000
_cell.angle_alpha   90.00
_cell.angle_beta   90.00
_cell.angle_gamma   90.00
#
_symmetry.space_group_name_H-M   'P 1'
#
loop_
_entity.id
_entity.type
_entity.pdbx_description
1 polymer ?
#
loop_
_entity_poly.entity_id
_entity_poly.type
_entity_poly.pdbx_seq_one_letter_code
_entity_poly.pdbx_strand_id
1 'polypeptide(L)'
;MTRCKNCLIPDTVPGVTLAADGVCNFCHQEAEQREVVVAAEETARQEREADLERTLADCRGQAEYDCVVPLSGGKDSIYLLCTGSSRTTGSRCWRSRSMPTFHPWPGTASAAR
;
A
#
# COMPACT_ATOMS: atom_id res chain seq x y z
N MET A 1 20.80 5.02 -27.02
CA MET A 1 19.75 4.93 -25.99
C MET A 1 20.45 4.78 -24.67
N THR A 2 20.51 5.86 -23.92
CA THR A 2 21.22 5.89 -22.64
C THR A 2 20.20 5.69 -21.53
N ARG A 3 20.58 4.95 -20.47
CA ARG A 3 19.69 4.63 -19.35
C ARG A 3 20.29 5.14 -18.05
N CYS A 4 19.43 5.51 -17.12
CA CYS A 4 19.85 5.81 -15.77
C CYS A 4 20.56 4.61 -15.14
N LYS A 5 21.71 4.85 -14.51
CA LYS A 5 22.48 3.81 -13.81
C LYS A 5 21.76 3.23 -12.59
N ASN A 6 20.84 3.98 -11.97
CA ASN A 6 20.12 3.56 -10.76
C ASN A 6 18.80 2.84 -11.03
N CYS A 7 17.93 3.41 -11.86
CA CYS A 7 16.56 2.90 -12.06
C CYS A 7 16.30 2.35 -13.47
N LEU A 8 17.33 2.34 -14.33
CA LEU A 8 17.26 1.84 -15.72
C LEU A 8 16.29 2.59 -16.64
N ILE A 9 15.72 3.71 -16.18
CA ILE A 9 14.81 4.52 -17.00
C ILE A 9 15.57 5.08 -18.23
N PRO A 10 15.01 4.94 -19.45
CA PRO A 10 15.66 5.46 -20.64
C PRO A 10 15.43 6.96 -20.82
N ASP A 11 16.37 7.60 -21.52
CA ASP A 11 16.29 8.99 -21.98
C ASP A 11 15.11 9.30 -22.91
N THR A 12 14.49 8.27 -23.49
CA THR A 12 13.32 8.41 -24.38
C THR A 12 12.01 8.70 -23.64
N VAL A 13 11.98 8.56 -22.31
CA VAL A 13 10.76 8.82 -21.53
C VAL A 13 10.55 10.33 -21.40
N PRO A 14 9.37 10.87 -21.74
CA PRO A 14 9.08 12.30 -21.58
C PRO A 14 9.31 12.77 -20.13
N GLY A 15 10.05 13.86 -19.97
CA GLY A 15 10.35 14.43 -18.65
C GLY A 15 11.52 13.78 -17.91
N VAL A 16 12.21 12.80 -18.51
CA VAL A 16 13.48 12.26 -18.00
C VAL A 16 14.64 13.06 -18.59
N THR A 17 15.50 13.57 -17.71
CA THR A 17 16.78 14.16 -18.09
C THR A 17 17.89 13.39 -17.39
N LEU A 18 18.85 12.87 -18.16
CA LEU A 18 20.06 12.24 -17.62
C LEU A 18 21.14 13.30 -17.40
N ALA A 19 21.66 13.36 -16.18
CA ALA A 19 22.81 14.19 -15.85
C ALA A 19 24.13 13.58 -16.37
N ALA A 20 25.22 14.34 -16.30
CA ALA A 20 26.53 13.94 -16.82
C ALA A 20 27.11 12.69 -16.11
N ASP A 21 26.68 12.42 -14.88
CA ASP A 21 27.00 11.22 -14.12
C ASP A 21 26.25 9.96 -14.60
N GLY A 22 25.24 10.12 -15.47
CA GLY A 22 24.37 9.06 -15.96
C GLY A 22 23.19 8.72 -15.04
N VAL A 23 22.83 9.61 -14.11
CA VAL A 23 21.67 9.47 -13.21
C VAL A 23 20.54 10.38 -13.69
N CYS A 24 19.28 9.93 -13.57
CA CYS A 24 18.13 10.74 -13.98
C CYS A 24 17.72 11.76 -12.92
N ASN A 25 17.07 12.84 -13.36
CA ASN A 25 16.46 13.86 -12.52
C ASN A 25 15.59 13.29 -11.38
N PHE A 26 14.82 12.23 -11.63
CA PHE A 26 13.97 11.60 -10.59
C PHE A 26 14.80 10.94 -9.48
N CYS A 27 15.89 10.26 -9.82
CA CYS A 27 16.78 9.66 -8.82
C CYS A 27 17.56 10.71 -8.02
N HIS A 28 17.90 11.85 -8.63
CA HIS A 28 18.48 12.98 -7.89
C HIS A 28 17.49 13.58 -6.90
N GLN A 29 16.26 13.82 -7.33
CA GLN A 29 15.20 14.34 -6.47
C GLN A 29 14.91 13.36 -5.32
N GLU A 30 14.84 12.06 -5.61
CA GLU A 30 14.67 11.03 -4.59
C GLU A 30 15.80 11.08 -3.57
N ALA A 31 17.06 11.21 -4.01
CA ALA A 31 18.22 11.29 -3.12
C ALA A 31 18.18 12.53 -2.21
N GLU A 32 17.78 13.69 -2.73
CA GLU A 32 17.64 14.94 -1.96
C GLU A 32 16.51 14.84 -0.92
N GLN A 33 15.41 14.17 -1.26
CA GLN A 33 14.24 14.05 -0.40
C GLN A 33 14.27 12.82 0.51
N ARG A 34 15.27 11.94 0.35
CA ARG A 34 15.31 10.61 0.95
C ARG A 34 15.19 10.64 2.46
N GLU A 35 15.95 11.48 3.13
CA GLU A 35 15.96 11.52 4.60
C GLU A 35 14.60 11.93 5.18
N VAL A 36 13.97 12.92 4.55
CA VAL A 36 12.65 13.44 4.99
C VAL A 36 11.55 12.42 4.70
N VAL A 37 11.55 11.84 3.49
CA VAL A 37 10.56 10.84 3.09
C VAL A 37 10.69 9.57 3.94
N VAL A 38 11.92 9.06 4.13
CA VAL A 38 12.16 7.86 4.94
C VAL A 38 11.74 8.09 6.39
N ALA A 39 12.05 9.25 6.98
CA ALA A 39 11.61 9.55 8.34
C ALA A 39 10.07 9.55 8.47
N ALA A 40 9.37 10.18 7.53
CA ALA A 40 7.90 10.21 7.52
C ALA A 40 7.29 8.81 7.27
N GLU A 41 7.87 8.04 6.35
CA GLU A 41 7.42 6.67 6.07
C GLU A 41 7.66 5.74 7.26
N GLU A 42 8.77 5.88 7.97
CA GLU A 42 9.07 5.10 9.18
C GLU A 42 8.10 5.44 10.32
N THR A 43 7.78 6.71 10.55
CA THR A 43 6.74 7.08 11.52
C THR A 43 5.39 6.44 11.15
N ALA A 44 4.98 6.56 9.89
CA ALA A 44 3.73 5.94 9.43
C ALA A 44 3.77 4.40 9.50
N ARG A 45 4.95 3.78 9.32
CA ARG A 45 5.14 2.34 9.48
C ARG A 45 4.95 1.92 10.94
N GLN A 46 5.54 2.65 11.89
CA GLN A 46 5.39 2.40 13.33
C GLN A 46 3.92 2.53 13.78
N GLU A 47 3.20 3.53 13.26
CA GLU A 47 1.76 3.66 13.55
C GLU A 47 0.94 2.47 13.04
N ARG A 48 1.23 1.99 11.82
CA ARG A 48 0.57 0.81 11.25
C ARG A 48 0.91 -0.46 12.01
N GLU A 49 2.15 -0.59 12.46
CA GLU A 49 2.62 -1.71 13.28
C GLU A 49 1.89 -1.76 14.63
N ALA A 50 1.81 -0.63 15.35
CA ALA A 50 1.07 -0.54 16.60
C ALA A 50 -0.44 -0.85 16.42
N ASP A 51 -1.06 -0.39 15.34
CA ASP A 51 -2.46 -0.69 15.03
C ASP A 51 -2.69 -2.19 14.72
N LEU A 52 -1.73 -2.82 14.04
CA LEU A 52 -1.75 -4.26 13.78
C LEU A 52 -1.60 -5.05 15.08
N GLU A 53 -0.62 -4.71 15.93
CA GLU A 53 -0.41 -5.37 17.22
C GLU A 53 -1.65 -5.30 18.11
N ARG A 54 -2.30 -4.13 18.17
CA ARG A 54 -3.58 -3.97 18.86
C ARG A 54 -4.66 -4.87 18.28
N THR A 55 -4.81 -4.90 16.96
CA THR A 55 -5.80 -5.76 16.29
C THR A 55 -5.55 -7.25 16.57
N LEU A 56 -4.28 -7.67 16.55
CA LEU A 56 -3.91 -9.04 16.87
C LEU A 56 -4.28 -9.38 18.32
N ALA A 57 -3.98 -8.51 19.28
CA ALA A 57 -4.35 -8.69 20.68
C ALA A 57 -5.89 -8.81 20.85
N ASP A 58 -6.65 -7.98 20.14
CA ASP A 58 -8.11 -7.96 20.21
C ASP A 58 -8.78 -9.19 19.60
N CYS A 59 -8.13 -9.89 18.67
CA CYS A 59 -8.74 -10.98 17.90
C CYS A 59 -8.24 -12.38 18.30
N ARG A 60 -7.07 -12.47 18.94
CA ARG A 60 -6.39 -13.74 19.20
C ARG A 60 -7.22 -14.72 20.04
N GLY A 61 -7.27 -15.97 19.62
CA GLY A 61 -7.87 -17.10 20.33
C GLY A 61 -9.41 -17.13 20.30
N GLN A 62 -10.06 -16.31 19.47
CA GLN A 62 -11.53 -16.20 19.45
C GLN A 62 -12.23 -17.12 18.45
N ALA A 63 -11.50 -17.74 17.52
CA ALA A 63 -12.07 -18.58 16.46
C ALA A 63 -11.26 -19.86 16.24
N GLU A 64 -11.90 -20.87 15.64
CA GLU A 64 -11.23 -22.13 15.23
C GLU A 64 -10.11 -21.89 14.21
N TYR A 65 -10.33 -20.92 13.32
CA TYR A 65 -9.33 -20.42 12.38
C TYR A 65 -9.06 -18.95 12.67
N ASP A 66 -7.87 -18.68 13.17
CA ASP A 66 -7.47 -17.35 13.62
C ASP A 66 -6.54 -16.71 12.58
N CYS A 67 -7.15 -16.11 11.55
CA CYS A 67 -6.44 -15.47 10.46
C CYS A 67 -6.89 -14.02 10.27
N VAL A 68 -5.90 -13.13 10.13
CA VAL A 68 -6.10 -11.72 9.83
C VAL A 68 -5.71 -11.48 8.38
N VAL A 69 -6.66 -10.98 7.58
CA VAL A 69 -6.44 -10.71 6.16
C VAL A 69 -6.23 -9.20 5.94
N PRO A 70 -5.05 -8.77 5.45
CA PRO A 70 -4.81 -7.36 5.14
C PRO A 70 -5.60 -6.93 3.90
N LEU A 71 -6.34 -5.83 4.03
CA LEU A 71 -7.26 -5.30 3.03
C LEU A 71 -6.77 -3.96 2.49
N SER A 72 -6.12 -4.00 1.33
CA SER A 72 -5.72 -2.80 0.59
C SER A 72 -6.91 -2.10 -0.09
N GLY A 73 -7.96 -2.85 -0.46
CA GLY A 73 -9.08 -2.37 -1.27
C GLY A 73 -8.87 -2.53 -2.78
N GLY A 74 -7.76 -3.15 -3.19
CA GLY A 74 -7.58 -3.62 -4.56
C GLY A 74 -8.45 -4.85 -4.86
N LYS A 75 -8.67 -5.12 -6.15
CA LYS A 75 -9.45 -6.29 -6.60
C LYS A 75 -8.94 -7.60 -6.01
N ASP A 76 -7.63 -7.74 -5.84
CA ASP A 76 -6.99 -9.00 -5.43
C ASP A 76 -7.26 -9.30 -3.95
N SER A 77 -7.16 -8.29 -3.07
CA SER A 77 -7.47 -8.47 -1.65
C SER A 77 -8.97 -8.66 -1.42
N ILE A 78 -9.81 -8.01 -2.22
CA ILE A 78 -11.25 -8.22 -2.21
C ILE A 78 -11.61 -9.63 -2.73
N TYR A 79 -10.99 -10.06 -3.82
CA TYR A 79 -11.22 -11.39 -4.39
C TYR A 79 -10.85 -12.49 -3.38
N LEU A 80 -9.68 -12.37 -2.72
CA LEU A 80 -9.21 -13.31 -1.71
C LEU A 80 -10.20 -13.46 -0.56
N LEU A 81 -10.80 -12.34 -0.12
CA LEU A 81 -11.89 -12.37 0.86
C LEU A 81 -13.16 -12.99 0.30
N CYS A 82 -13.63 -12.56 -0.88
CA CYS A 82 -14.84 -13.10 -1.48
C CYS A 82 -14.77 -14.61 -1.70
N THR A 83 -13.61 -15.13 -2.11
CA THR A 83 -13.39 -16.57 -2.29
C THR A 83 -13.19 -17.31 -0.97
N GLY A 84 -12.55 -16.69 0.03
CA GLY A 84 -12.31 -17.29 1.34
C GLY A 84 -13.52 -17.25 2.29
N SER A 85 -14.51 -16.39 2.00
CA SER A 85 -15.71 -16.19 2.83
C SER A 85 -16.80 -17.23 2.60
N SER A 86 -16.66 -18.13 1.63
CA SER A 86 -17.65 -19.17 1.37
C SER A 86 -17.53 -20.31 2.39
N ARG A 87 -18.23 -20.14 3.52
CA ARG A 87 -18.50 -21.10 4.60
C ARG A 87 -17.29 -21.38 5.50
N THR A 88 -17.50 -21.21 6.81
CA THR A 88 -16.70 -21.76 7.93
C THR A 88 -15.46 -21.01 8.45
N THR A 89 -14.87 -20.03 7.76
CA THR A 89 -13.66 -19.37 8.28
C THR A 89 -13.99 -18.04 8.98
N GLY A 90 -13.71 -17.91 10.27
CA GLY A 90 -13.85 -16.68 11.07
C GLY A 90 -12.81 -15.61 10.71
N SER A 91 -12.51 -15.41 9.43
CA SER A 91 -11.46 -14.52 8.94
C SER A 91 -11.81 -13.06 9.22
N ARG A 92 -11.02 -12.38 10.05
CA ARG A 92 -11.18 -10.95 10.32
C ARG A 92 -10.34 -10.12 9.35
N CYS A 93 -10.96 -9.06 8.86
CA CYS A 93 -10.38 -8.11 7.92
C CYS A 93 -9.59 -7.03 8.68
N TRP A 94 -8.32 -6.83 8.35
CA TRP A 94 -7.56 -5.69 8.85
C TRP A 94 -7.34 -4.66 7.74
N ARG A 95 -7.82 -3.44 7.99
CA ARG A 95 -7.50 -2.24 7.22
C ARG A 95 -6.98 -1.22 8.21
N SER A 96 -5.78 -0.70 7.95
CA SER A 96 -5.19 0.32 8.81
C SER A 96 -6.10 1.54 8.94
N ARG A 97 -6.28 2.00 10.18
CA ARG A 97 -7.11 3.17 10.50
C ARG A 97 -6.49 4.49 10.01
N SER A 98 -5.20 4.52 9.68
CA SER A 98 -4.49 5.69 9.16
C SER A 98 -4.49 5.80 7.63
N MET A 99 -5.11 4.84 6.91
CA MET A 99 -5.28 4.98 5.46
C MET A 99 -6.28 6.10 5.12
N PRO A 100 -5.98 6.96 4.13
CA PRO A 100 -6.95 7.92 3.65
C PRO A 100 -8.22 7.20 3.21
N THR A 101 -9.38 7.72 3.62
CA THR A 101 -10.67 7.24 3.13
C THR A 101 -10.65 7.37 1.61
N PHE A 102 -10.81 6.24 0.93
CA PHE A 102 -10.97 6.25 -0.52
C PHE A 102 -12.26 7.03 -0.80
N HIS A 103 -12.14 8.28 -1.27
CA HIS A 103 -13.31 9.03 -1.69
C HIS A 103 -13.99 8.21 -2.78
N PRO A 104 -15.31 7.96 -2.67
CA PRO A 104 -16.02 7.22 -3.69
C PRO A 104 -15.82 7.93 -5.03
N TRP A 105 -15.42 7.16 -6.02
CA TRP A 105 -15.42 7.58 -7.42
C TRP A 105 -16.84 8.10 -7.73
N PRO A 106 -17.03 9.32 -8.28
CA PRO A 106 -18.36 9.87 -8.52
C PRO A 106 -18.93 9.15 -9.74
N GLY A 107 -19.52 7.98 -9.52
CA GLY A 107 -19.95 7.12 -10.61
C GLY A 107 -20.96 6.02 -10.27
N THR A 108 -21.19 5.69 -9.00
CA THR A 108 -22.20 4.68 -8.65
C THR A 108 -23.13 5.20 -7.56
N ALA A 109 -23.98 6.16 -7.95
CA ALA A 109 -25.27 6.32 -7.31
C ALA A 109 -26.22 5.24 -7.84
N SER A 110 -27.12 4.76 -6.98
CA SER A 110 -28.22 3.83 -7.24
C SER A 110 -27.89 2.34 -7.13
N ALA A 111 -28.22 1.75 -5.98
CA ALA A 111 -29.42 0.91 -5.84
C ALA A 111 -29.24 -0.09 -4.68
N ALA A 112 -29.79 0.26 -3.52
CA ALA A 112 -30.16 -0.72 -2.50
C ALA A 112 -31.49 -0.26 -1.90
N ARG A 113 -32.58 -0.88 -2.39
CA ARG A 113 -33.78 -1.15 -1.59
C ARG A 113 -33.70 -2.62 -1.21
#